data_AF-W5T725-F1
#
_entry.id   AF-W5T725-F1
#
_cell.length_a   1.000
_cell.length_b   1.000
_cell.length_c   1.000
_cell.angle_alpha   90.00
_cell.angle_beta   90.00
_cell.angle_gamma   90.00
#
_symmetry.space_group_name_H-M   'P 1'
#
loop_
_entity.id
_entity.type
_entity.pdbx_description
1 polymer ?
#
loop_
_entity_poly.entity_id
_entity_poly.type
_entity_poly.pdbx_seq_one_letter_code
_entity_poly.pdbx_strand_id
1 'polypeptide(L)'
;MRDEVLPTLADMPGCIGMSLLVDRQSGRCIATTSWESEDAMRESTDRVRSVRDSAVRLFGADNARVEQWEVGVMHRDHHLPEGACAQLTWAKATDPSRFDMAVESYRSMAAQQLEQLPGFCSTSLLVDRVGGRGVACETFDSRDAMEHNREQLATLRREGTRRAGVDVLDVGDFEIALAHLRVPELV
;
A
#
# COMPACT_ATOMS: atom_id res chain seq x y z
N MET A 1 -16.32 5.44 -8.29
CA MET A 1 -15.47 4.63 -7.38
C MET A 1 -16.20 4.21 -6.11
N ARG A 2 -16.59 5.13 -5.22
CA ARG A 2 -17.31 4.80 -3.98
C ARG A 2 -18.68 4.16 -4.19
N ASP A 3 -19.44 4.65 -5.17
CA ASP A 3 -20.84 4.23 -5.35
C ASP A 3 -21.03 3.04 -6.31
N GLU A 4 -20.03 2.77 -7.15
CA GLU A 4 -20.13 1.74 -8.20
C GLU A 4 -19.13 0.58 -7.98
N VAL A 5 -17.86 0.92 -7.78
CA VAL A 5 -16.77 -0.06 -7.75
C VAL A 5 -16.67 -0.73 -6.39
N LEU A 6 -16.71 0.07 -5.32
CA LEU A 6 -16.57 -0.46 -3.95
C LEU A 6 -17.69 -1.45 -3.57
N PRO A 7 -18.99 -1.19 -3.82
CA PRO A 7 -20.04 -2.15 -3.47
C PRO A 7 -19.89 -3.45 -4.26
N THR A 8 -19.62 -3.35 -5.57
CA THR A 8 -19.41 -4.51 -6.44
C THR A 8 -18.25 -5.40 -5.96
N LEU A 9 -17.17 -4.80 -5.46
CA LEU A 9 -16.04 -5.52 -4.87
C LEU A 9 -16.38 -6.11 -3.51
N ALA A 10 -17.11 -5.39 -2.66
CA ALA A 10 -17.51 -5.85 -1.33
C ALA A 10 -18.43 -7.09 -1.40
N ASP A 11 -19.21 -7.24 -2.47
CA ASP A 11 -20.07 -8.41 -2.72
C ASP A 11 -19.30 -9.62 -3.30
N MET A 12 -17.98 -9.51 -3.51
CA MET A 12 -17.18 -10.65 -3.96
C MET A 12 -16.75 -11.52 -2.77
N PRO A 13 -16.95 -12.85 -2.84
CA PRO A 13 -16.49 -13.76 -1.79
C PRO A 13 -15.01 -13.56 -1.47
N GLY A 14 -14.70 -13.47 -0.18
CA GLY A 14 -13.33 -13.29 0.32
C GLY A 14 -12.70 -11.92 0.07
N CYS A 15 -13.40 -10.95 -0.55
CA CYS A 15 -12.90 -9.58 -0.67
C CYS A 15 -12.94 -8.87 0.70
N ILE A 16 -11.77 -8.44 1.17
CA ILE A 16 -11.58 -7.81 2.48
C ILE A 16 -11.27 -6.31 2.38
N GLY A 17 -11.37 -5.72 1.19
CA GLY A 17 -11.40 -4.27 1.07
C GLY A 17 -10.73 -3.70 -0.16
N MET A 18 -10.74 -2.37 -0.19
CA MET A 18 -10.15 -1.58 -1.25
C MET A 18 -9.57 -0.27 -0.71
N SER A 19 -8.46 0.18 -1.28
CA SER A 19 -7.96 1.54 -1.19
C SER A 19 -7.79 2.18 -2.57
N LEU A 20 -7.83 3.51 -2.60
CA LEU A 20 -7.52 4.34 -3.77
C LEU A 20 -6.63 5.48 -3.34
N LEU A 21 -5.44 5.53 -3.91
CA LEU A 21 -4.43 6.56 -3.71
C LEU A 21 -4.31 7.38 -4.99
N VAL A 22 -4.20 8.69 -4.86
CA VAL A 22 -4.18 9.62 -5.99
C VAL A 22 -3.05 10.64 -5.81
N ASP A 23 -2.14 10.67 -6.77
CA ASP A 23 -1.25 11.81 -6.95
C ASP A 23 -1.95 12.81 -7.88
N ARG A 24 -2.44 13.90 -7.29
CA ARG A 24 -3.17 14.95 -8.00
C ARG A 24 -2.30 15.75 -8.96
N GLN A 25 -0.97 15.74 -8.80
CA GLN A 25 -0.05 16.47 -9.67
C GLN A 25 0.18 15.73 -10.98
N SER A 26 0.47 14.42 -10.92
CA SER A 26 0.70 13.61 -12.12
C SER A 26 -0.58 12.97 -12.68
N GLY A 27 -1.66 12.91 -11.91
CA GLY A 27 -2.86 12.13 -12.22
C GLY A 27 -2.70 10.63 -11.97
N ARG A 28 -1.57 10.17 -11.43
CA ARG A 28 -1.32 8.76 -11.13
C ARG A 28 -2.26 8.28 -10.03
N CYS A 29 -3.00 7.21 -10.33
CA CYS A 29 -3.90 6.55 -9.39
C CYS A 29 -3.42 5.13 -9.10
N ILE A 30 -3.51 4.71 -7.84
CA ILE A 30 -3.24 3.34 -7.40
C ILE A 30 -4.49 2.84 -6.68
N ALA A 31 -5.15 1.85 -7.28
CA ALA A 31 -6.26 1.13 -6.67
C ALA A 31 -5.75 -0.23 -6.19
N THR A 32 -5.94 -0.52 -4.91
CA THR A 32 -5.57 -1.81 -4.32
C THR A 32 -6.82 -2.49 -3.80
N THR A 33 -7.01 -3.74 -4.15
CA THR A 33 -8.07 -4.61 -3.64
C THR A 33 -7.44 -5.79 -2.92
N SER A 34 -8.02 -6.21 -1.81
CA SER A 34 -7.45 -7.24 -0.94
C SER A 34 -8.42 -8.40 -0.75
N TRP A 35 -7.88 -9.61 -0.66
CA TRP A 35 -8.63 -10.84 -0.40
C TRP A 35 -8.11 -11.56 0.84
N GLU A 36 -8.98 -12.34 1.47
CA GLU A 36 -8.63 -13.19 2.62
C GLU A 36 -7.66 -14.31 2.27
N SER A 37 -7.63 -14.74 1.00
CA SER A 37 -6.75 -15.79 0.50
C SER A 37 -6.40 -15.57 -0.98
N GLU A 38 -5.30 -16.21 -1.41
CA GLU A 38 -4.91 -16.23 -2.81
C GLU A 38 -5.96 -16.95 -3.68
N ASP A 39 -6.56 -18.03 -3.17
CA ASP A 39 -7.61 -18.77 -3.87
C ASP A 39 -8.85 -17.89 -4.11
N ALA A 40 -9.31 -17.16 -3.10
CA ALA A 40 -10.42 -16.21 -3.26
C ALA A 40 -10.11 -15.11 -4.29
N MET A 41 -8.87 -14.61 -4.31
CA MET A 41 -8.42 -13.65 -5.34
C MET A 41 -8.46 -14.28 -6.74
N ARG A 42 -7.94 -15.51 -6.89
CA ARG A 42 -7.90 -16.24 -8.16
C ARG A 42 -9.30 -16.51 -8.69
N GLU A 43 -10.21 -16.98 -7.86
CA GLU A 43 -11.62 -17.21 -8.21
C GLU A 43 -12.35 -15.91 -8.63
N SER A 44 -11.92 -14.77 -8.07
CA SER A 44 -12.49 -13.45 -8.39
C SER A 44 -11.99 -12.84 -9.71
N THR A 45 -10.97 -13.41 -10.35
CA THR A 45 -10.17 -12.78 -11.43
C THR A 45 -11.02 -12.16 -12.55
N ASP A 46 -11.99 -12.90 -13.07
CA ASP A 46 -12.80 -12.44 -14.21
C ASP A 46 -13.78 -11.32 -13.80
N ARG A 47 -14.34 -11.39 -12.59
CA ARG A 47 -15.21 -10.34 -12.04
C ARG A 47 -14.40 -9.06 -11.79
N VAL A 48 -13.22 -9.18 -11.21
CA VAL A 48 -12.31 -8.05 -10.96
C VAL A 48 -11.84 -7.41 -12.26
N ARG A 49 -11.61 -8.19 -13.32
CA ARG A 49 -11.30 -7.64 -14.66
C ARG A 49 -12.38 -6.68 -15.13
N SER A 50 -13.65 -7.06 -15.06
CA SER A 50 -14.76 -6.18 -15.45
C SER A 50 -14.85 -4.90 -14.61
N VAL A 51 -14.63 -5.01 -13.29
CA VAL A 51 -14.56 -3.87 -12.39
C VAL A 51 -13.41 -2.94 -12.76
N ARG A 52 -12.22 -3.49 -13.01
CA ARG A 52 -11.05 -2.74 -13.44
C ARG A 52 -11.29 -2.01 -14.76
N ASP A 53 -11.85 -2.68 -15.75
CA ASP A 53 -12.13 -2.06 -17.05
C ASP A 53 -13.11 -0.89 -16.91
N SER A 54 -14.05 -0.99 -15.96
CA SER A 54 -14.95 0.10 -15.59
C SER A 54 -14.20 1.24 -14.90
N ALA A 55 -13.31 0.95 -13.96
CA ALA A 55 -12.47 1.96 -13.31
C ALA A 55 -11.55 2.69 -14.32
N VAL A 56 -10.91 1.96 -15.25
CA VAL A 56 -10.06 2.52 -16.32
C VAL A 56 -10.85 3.53 -17.16
N ARG A 57 -12.08 3.18 -17.58
CA ARG A 57 -12.97 4.11 -18.29
C ARG A 57 -13.36 5.32 -17.44
N LEU A 58 -13.70 5.13 -16.17
CA LEU A 58 -14.06 6.22 -15.26
C LEU A 58 -12.91 7.21 -15.03
N PHE A 59 -11.67 6.73 -15.00
CA PHE A 59 -10.49 7.57 -14.88
C PHE A 59 -10.01 8.15 -16.22
N GLY A 60 -10.62 7.77 -17.34
CA GLY A 60 -10.18 8.20 -18.67
C GLY A 60 -8.78 7.69 -19.05
N ALA A 61 -8.36 6.56 -18.47
CA ALA A 61 -7.06 5.93 -18.77
C ALA A 61 -7.18 4.95 -19.94
N ASP A 62 -6.09 4.73 -20.67
CA ASP A 62 -6.05 3.72 -21.74
C ASP A 62 -5.96 2.29 -21.20
N ASN A 63 -5.22 2.11 -20.09
CA ASN A 63 -5.03 0.83 -19.45
C ASN A 63 -4.71 1.00 -17.96
N ALA A 64 -4.60 -0.13 -17.26
CA ALA A 64 -4.06 -0.21 -15.91
C ALA A 64 -2.99 -1.29 -15.85
N ARG A 65 -1.87 -0.99 -15.17
CA ARG A 65 -0.89 -2.01 -14.78
C ARG A 65 -1.47 -2.80 -13.61
N VAL A 66 -1.40 -4.12 -13.71
CA VAL A 66 -1.93 -5.04 -12.70
C VAL A 66 -0.78 -5.85 -12.12
N GLU A 67 -0.68 -5.86 -10.80
CA GLU A 67 0.29 -6.65 -10.05
C GLU A 67 -0.40 -7.30 -8.87
N GLN A 68 0.06 -8.49 -8.50
CA GLN A 68 -0.41 -9.22 -7.34
C GLN A 68 0.68 -9.18 -6.27
N TRP A 69 0.24 -8.99 -5.03
CA TRP A 69 1.12 -8.82 -3.87
C TRP A 69 0.53 -9.55 -2.68
N GLU A 70 1.39 -10.10 -1.85
CA GLU A 70 1.05 -10.53 -0.50
C GLU A 70 1.09 -9.30 0.43
N VAL A 71 0.20 -9.21 1.41
CA VAL A 71 0.33 -8.22 2.49
C VAL A 71 1.25 -8.81 3.55
N GLY A 72 2.52 -8.39 3.56
CA GLY A 72 3.53 -8.89 4.50
C GLY A 72 3.46 -8.23 5.87
N VAL A 73 3.09 -6.94 5.92
CA VAL A 73 2.93 -6.17 7.16
C VAL A 73 1.71 -5.26 7.06
N MET A 74 0.98 -5.13 8.16
CA MET A 74 -0.12 -4.19 8.33
C MET A 74 -0.15 -3.74 9.79
N HIS A 75 0.13 -2.45 10.03
CA HIS A 75 0.14 -1.83 11.35
C HIS A 75 -0.81 -0.63 11.38
N ARG A 76 -1.62 -0.47 12.43
CA ARG A 76 -2.51 0.69 12.58
C ARG A 76 -2.37 1.28 13.97
N ASP A 77 -2.14 2.59 14.02
CA ASP A 77 -2.17 3.36 15.26
C ASP A 77 -3.57 3.90 15.51
N HIS A 78 -4.11 4.69 14.57
CA HIS A 78 -5.44 5.28 14.70
C HIS A 78 -6.20 5.40 13.38
N HIS A 79 -7.46 5.84 13.49
CA HIS A 79 -8.38 5.96 12.36
C HIS A 79 -7.86 6.95 11.31
N LEU A 80 -7.98 6.59 10.04
CA LEU A 80 -7.62 7.44 8.89
C LEU A 80 -8.66 8.54 8.67
N PRO A 81 -8.34 9.82 8.93
CA PRO A 81 -9.28 10.91 8.71
C PRO A 81 -9.37 11.28 7.21
N GLU A 82 -10.35 12.11 6.87
CA GLU A 82 -10.38 12.78 5.57
C GLU A 82 -9.17 13.71 5.42
N GLY A 83 -8.54 13.70 4.25
CA GLY A 83 -7.30 14.45 4.00
C GLY A 83 -6.01 13.69 4.31
N ALA A 84 -6.12 12.45 4.78
CA ALA A 84 -4.97 11.57 4.98
C ALA A 84 -4.15 11.40 3.68
N CYS A 85 -2.82 11.34 3.86
CA CYS A 85 -1.86 11.22 2.78
C CYS A 85 -0.91 10.06 3.06
N ALA A 86 -0.35 9.47 2.01
CA ALA A 86 0.62 8.38 2.13
C ALA A 86 1.86 8.64 1.30
N GLN A 87 3.01 8.26 1.84
CA GLN A 87 4.24 8.11 1.06
C GLN A 87 4.42 6.62 0.73
N LEU A 88 4.65 6.34 -0.54
CA LEU A 88 4.94 4.99 -1.02
C LEU A 88 6.42 4.89 -1.39
N THR A 89 7.04 3.80 -0.99
CA THR A 89 8.41 3.45 -1.35
C THR A 89 8.43 2.10 -2.07
N TRP A 90 8.82 2.10 -3.35
CA TRP A 90 9.07 0.88 -4.10
C TRP A 90 10.52 0.47 -3.92
N ALA A 91 10.74 -0.80 -3.59
CA ALA A 91 12.08 -1.34 -3.39
C ALA A 91 12.23 -2.74 -3.98
N LYS A 92 13.48 -3.14 -4.22
CA LYS A 92 13.84 -4.47 -4.68
C LYS A 92 15.04 -5.00 -3.90
N ALA A 93 14.94 -6.24 -3.43
CA ALA A 93 16.04 -6.93 -2.79
C ALA A 93 17.20 -7.14 -3.76
N THR A 94 18.41 -6.87 -3.29
CA THR A 94 19.65 -7.21 -4.00
C THR A 94 19.92 -8.72 -3.91
N ASP A 95 19.46 -9.35 -2.83
CA ASP A 95 19.52 -10.79 -2.58
C ASP A 95 18.12 -11.31 -2.17
N PRO A 96 17.41 -12.03 -3.05
CA PRO A 96 16.09 -12.59 -2.74
C PRO A 96 16.08 -13.52 -1.51
N SER A 97 17.19 -14.19 -1.19
CA SER A 97 17.27 -15.10 -0.04
C SER A 97 17.15 -14.39 1.31
N ARG A 98 17.39 -13.07 1.33
CA ARG A 98 17.32 -12.24 2.54
C ARG A 98 16.02 -11.45 2.63
N PHE A 99 15.13 -11.59 1.65
CA PHE A 99 13.93 -10.77 1.57
C PHE A 99 12.98 -10.99 2.75
N ASP A 100 12.83 -12.23 3.22
CA ASP A 100 12.00 -12.51 4.41
C ASP A 100 12.54 -11.79 5.66
N MET A 101 13.86 -11.74 5.83
CA MET A 101 14.48 -10.96 6.92
C MET A 101 14.25 -9.44 6.77
N ALA A 102 14.18 -8.94 5.54
CA ALA A 102 13.86 -7.54 5.27
C ALA A 102 12.41 -7.21 5.70
N VAL A 103 11.46 -8.12 5.41
CA VAL A 103 10.06 -8.00 5.85
C VAL A 103 9.95 -7.95 7.37
N GLU A 104 10.64 -8.85 8.08
CA GLU A 104 10.65 -8.88 9.55
C GLU A 104 11.32 -7.64 10.17
N SER A 105 12.36 -7.12 9.52
CA SER A 105 13.00 -5.86 9.93
C SER A 105 12.04 -4.68 9.78
N TYR A 106 11.27 -4.65 8.69
CA TYR A 106 10.26 -3.62 8.46
C TYR A 106 9.12 -3.69 9.49
N ARG A 107 8.61 -4.88 9.80
CA ARG A 107 7.62 -5.14 10.87
C ARG A 107 8.06 -4.52 12.20
N SER A 108 9.31 -4.76 12.60
CA SER A 108 9.87 -4.19 13.84
C SER A 108 9.97 -2.67 13.79
N MET A 109 10.41 -2.10 12.66
CA MET A 109 10.49 -0.65 12.45
C MET A 109 9.11 0.02 12.50
N ALA A 110 8.08 -0.63 11.97
CA ALA A 110 6.70 -0.13 11.95
C ALA A 110 6.19 0.16 13.36
N ALA A 111 6.27 -0.83 14.25
CA ALA A 111 5.77 -0.72 15.63
C ALA A 111 6.62 0.20 16.53
N GLN A 112 7.91 0.40 16.23
CA GLN A 112 8.83 1.10 17.14
C GLN A 112 9.17 2.52 16.72
N GLN A 113 9.26 2.78 15.42
CA GLN A 113 9.81 4.04 14.88
C GLN A 113 8.78 4.81 14.08
N LEU A 114 8.00 4.14 13.23
CA LEU A 114 6.97 4.80 12.42
C LEU A 114 5.79 5.29 13.28
N GLU A 115 5.33 4.46 14.22
CA GLU A 115 4.24 4.83 15.15
C GLU A 115 4.55 6.09 15.98
N GLN A 116 5.84 6.37 16.22
CA GLN A 116 6.26 7.54 16.99
C GLN A 116 6.28 8.84 16.17
N LEU A 117 6.05 8.78 14.86
CA LEU A 117 6.02 9.95 14.00
C LEU A 117 4.71 10.73 14.22
N PRO A 118 4.75 12.05 14.49
CA PRO A 118 3.55 12.86 14.64
C PRO A 118 2.59 12.72 13.45
N GLY A 119 1.32 12.41 13.74
CA GLY A 119 0.28 12.24 12.72
C GLY A 119 0.34 10.92 11.94
N PHE A 120 1.19 9.95 12.32
CA PHE A 120 1.19 8.62 11.72
C PHE A 120 -0.11 7.87 12.02
N CYS A 121 -0.80 7.38 10.98
CA CYS A 121 -2.03 6.60 11.16
C CYS A 121 -1.80 5.08 11.00
N SER A 122 -1.03 4.69 9.99
CA SER A 122 -0.84 3.27 9.66
C SER A 122 0.32 3.06 8.71
N THR A 123 0.83 1.83 8.65
CA THR A 123 1.68 1.38 7.56
C THR A 123 1.28 0.01 7.02
N SER A 124 1.58 -0.23 5.75
CA SER A 124 1.51 -1.55 5.14
C SER A 124 2.73 -1.84 4.29
N LEU A 125 3.12 -3.11 4.21
CA LEU A 125 4.14 -3.60 3.29
C LEU A 125 3.52 -4.65 2.37
N LEU A 126 3.48 -4.34 1.08
CA LEU A 126 3.10 -5.27 0.02
C LEU A 126 4.37 -5.95 -0.51
N VAL A 127 4.34 -7.29 -0.66
CA VAL A 127 5.53 -8.08 -0.99
C VAL A 127 5.27 -9.06 -2.13
N ASP A 128 6.25 -9.15 -3.03
CA ASP A 128 6.36 -10.17 -4.05
C ASP A 128 7.64 -10.95 -3.73
N ARG A 129 7.50 -12.06 -3.00
CA ARG A 129 8.63 -12.84 -2.50
C ARG A 129 9.45 -13.47 -3.62
N VAL A 130 8.79 -13.89 -4.70
CA VAL A 130 9.45 -14.52 -5.85
C VAL A 130 10.29 -13.50 -6.60
N GLY A 131 9.75 -12.30 -6.83
CA GLY A 131 10.46 -11.21 -7.49
C GLY A 131 11.41 -10.42 -6.58
N GLY A 132 11.35 -10.64 -5.26
CA GLY A 132 12.08 -9.89 -4.25
C GLY A 132 11.71 -8.40 -4.24
N ARG A 133 10.45 -8.06 -4.51
CA ARG A 133 9.97 -6.66 -4.59
C ARG A 133 9.09 -6.33 -3.40
N GLY A 134 9.17 -5.10 -2.93
CA GLY A 134 8.34 -4.58 -1.86
C GLY A 134 7.80 -3.19 -2.17
N VAL A 135 6.60 -2.90 -1.66
CA VAL A 135 6.02 -1.55 -1.64
C VAL A 135 5.60 -1.23 -0.22
N ALA A 136 6.33 -0.34 0.41
CA ALA A 136 5.96 0.22 1.71
C ALA A 136 5.01 1.40 1.50
N CYS A 137 4.02 1.55 2.38
CA CYS A 137 3.03 2.62 2.34
C CYS A 137 2.84 3.18 3.75
N GLU A 138 3.54 4.27 4.06
CA GLU A 138 3.40 4.99 5.33
C GLU A 138 2.33 6.06 5.20
N THR A 139 1.35 6.05 6.10
CA THR A 139 0.18 6.92 6.05
C THR A 139 0.15 7.89 7.23
N PHE A 140 -0.19 9.15 6.92
CA PHE A 140 -0.34 10.24 7.87
C PHE A 140 -1.73 10.87 7.78
N ASP A 141 -2.18 11.46 8.88
CA ASP A 141 -3.49 12.11 9.03
C ASP A 141 -3.69 13.30 8.09
N SER A 142 -2.61 13.89 7.61
CA SER A 142 -2.61 15.12 6.83
C SER A 142 -1.36 15.24 5.98
N ARG A 143 -1.44 16.09 4.94
CA ARG A 143 -0.29 16.46 4.12
C ARG A 143 0.79 17.18 4.94
N ASP A 144 0.39 18.00 5.90
CA ASP A 144 1.31 18.75 6.75
C ASP A 144 2.10 17.82 7.67
N ALA A 145 1.46 16.81 8.26
CA ALA A 145 2.16 15.77 9.03
C ALA A 145 3.14 14.98 8.16
N MET A 146 2.74 14.60 6.94
CA MET A 146 3.63 13.90 6.00
C MET A 146 4.85 14.76 5.61
N GLU A 147 4.64 16.05 5.33
CA GLU A 147 5.73 16.99 5.00
C GLU A 147 6.65 17.23 6.21
N HIS A 148 6.07 17.43 7.39
CA HIS A 148 6.82 17.61 8.64
C HIS A 148 7.74 16.44 8.93
N ASN A 149 7.29 15.21 8.65
CA ASN A 149 8.06 13.99 8.86
C ASN A 149 8.97 13.60 7.69
N ARG A 150 9.02 14.37 6.60
CA ARG A 150 9.68 13.96 5.35
C ARG A 150 11.16 13.61 5.53
N GLU A 151 11.92 14.42 6.24
CA GLU A 151 13.36 14.18 6.48
C GLU A 151 13.61 12.98 7.39
N GLN A 152 12.79 12.83 8.45
CA GLN A 152 12.89 11.72 9.39
C GLN A 152 12.52 10.40 8.70
N LEU A 153 11.44 10.37 7.95
CA LEU A 153 11.01 9.21 7.17
C LEU A 153 12.05 8.84 6.09
N ALA A 154 12.65 9.82 5.42
CA ALA A 154 13.74 9.58 4.49
C ALA A 154 14.99 8.98 5.16
N THR A 155 15.25 9.32 6.42
CA THR A 155 16.34 8.73 7.20
C THR A 155 16.02 7.29 7.61
N LEU A 156 14.83 7.04 8.17
CA LEU A 156 14.35 5.70 8.50
C LEU A 156 14.38 4.78 7.28
N ARG A 157 13.89 5.26 6.13
CA ARG A 157 13.94 4.51 4.87
C ARG A 157 15.37 4.15 4.48
N ARG A 158 16.29 5.13 4.46
CA ARG A 158 17.70 4.87 4.07
C ARG A 158 18.39 3.87 5.00
N GLU A 159 18.12 3.94 6.29
CA GLU A 159 18.69 3.02 7.29
C GLU A 159 18.08 1.62 7.15
N GLY A 160 16.75 1.55 7.07
CA GLY A 160 15.99 0.32 6.88
C GLY A 160 16.39 -0.41 5.61
N THR A 161 16.45 0.30 4.46
CA THR A 161 16.79 -0.32 3.18
C THR A 161 18.23 -0.81 3.12
N ARG A 162 19.18 -0.03 3.68
CA ARG A 162 20.59 -0.44 3.78
C ARG A 162 20.76 -1.69 4.65
N ARG A 163 20.09 -1.74 5.80
CA ARG A 163 20.15 -2.89 6.72
C ARG A 163 19.53 -4.14 6.08
N ALA A 164 18.44 -3.95 5.36
CA ALA A 164 17.69 -5.01 4.68
C ALA A 164 18.36 -5.50 3.38
N GLY A 165 19.27 -4.73 2.80
CA GLY A 165 19.89 -5.06 1.50
C GLY A 165 18.91 -4.89 0.33
N VAL A 166 18.04 -3.88 0.38
CA VAL A 166 17.09 -3.56 -0.70
C VAL A 166 17.45 -2.22 -1.33
N ASP A 167 17.34 -2.12 -2.64
CA ASP A 167 17.50 -0.89 -3.40
C ASP A 167 16.14 -0.19 -3.56
N VAL A 168 16.11 1.11 -3.29
CA VAL A 168 14.91 1.94 -3.53
C VAL A 168 14.82 2.23 -5.03
N LEU A 169 13.67 1.92 -5.63
CA LEU A 169 13.38 2.11 -7.04
C LEU A 169 12.64 3.41 -7.31
N ASP A 170 11.69 3.75 -6.44
CA ASP A 170 10.83 4.93 -6.59
C ASP A 170 10.27 5.35 -5.22
N VAL A 171 9.93 6.62 -5.09
CA VAL A 171 9.21 7.18 -3.93
C VAL A 171 8.16 8.16 -4.44
N GLY A 172 6.93 8.05 -3.94
CA GLY A 172 5.84 8.93 -4.35
C GLY A 172 4.90 9.28 -3.21
N ASP A 173 4.37 10.50 -3.25
CA ASP A 173 3.41 11.01 -2.28
C ASP A 173 2.01 11.02 -2.88
N PHE A 174 1.03 10.52 -2.14
CA PHE A 174 -0.35 10.34 -2.61
C PHE A 174 -1.36 10.84 -1.59
N GLU A 175 -2.50 11.33 -2.06
CA GLU A 175 -3.70 11.52 -1.25
C GLU A 175 -4.46 10.19 -1.14
N ILE A 176 -5.03 9.89 0.02
CA ILE A 176 -5.91 8.74 0.21
C ILE A 176 -7.35 9.14 -0.12
N ALA A 177 -7.77 8.86 -1.35
CA ALA A 177 -9.13 9.15 -1.81
C ALA A 177 -10.16 8.12 -1.30
N LEU A 178 -9.72 6.89 -1.03
CA LEU A 178 -10.54 5.82 -0.44
C LEU A 178 -9.68 4.90 0.42
N ALA A 179 -10.15 4.57 1.62
CA ALA A 179 -9.59 3.54 2.47
C ALA A 179 -10.73 2.75 3.14
N HIS A 180 -11.10 1.62 2.53
CA HIS A 180 -12.05 0.67 3.10
C HIS A 180 -11.37 -0.70 3.19
N LEU A 181 -10.41 -0.84 4.10
CA LEU A 181 -9.60 -2.03 4.28
C LEU A 181 -9.97 -2.73 5.59
N ARG A 182 -10.28 -4.03 5.51
CA ARG A 182 -10.51 -4.94 6.64
C ARG A 182 -9.40 -5.99 6.77
N VAL A 183 -8.23 -5.70 6.18
CA VAL A 183 -7.03 -6.52 6.35
C VAL A 183 -6.66 -6.52 7.84
N PRO A 184 -6.52 -7.69 8.49
CA PRO A 184 -6.17 -7.76 9.91
C PRO A 184 -4.81 -7.11 10.18
N GLU A 185 -4.55 -6.77 11.44
CA GLU A 185 -3.19 -6.41 11.82
C GLU A 185 -2.25 -7.60 11.63
N LEU A 186 -1.09 -7.30 11.07
CA LEU A 186 -0.02 -8.23 10.78
C LEU A 186 1.26 -7.57 11.29
N VAL A 187 1.33 -7.28 12.59
CA VAL A 187 2.53 -6.85 13.31
C VAL A 187 2.95 -7.87 14.35
#